data_AF-A0A2Z4UZP2-F1
#
_entry.id   AF-A0A2Z4UZP2-F1
#
_cell.length_a   1.000
_cell.length_b   1.000
_cell.length_c   1.000
_cell.angle_alpha   90.00
_cell.angle_beta   90.00
_cell.angle_gamma   90.00
#
_symmetry.space_group_name_H-M   'P 1'
#
loop_
_entity.id
_entity.type
_entity.pdbx_description
1 polymer ?
#
loop_
_entity_poly.entity_id
_entity_poly.type
_entity_poly.pdbx_seq_one_letter_code
_entity_poly.pdbx_strand_id
1 'polypeptide(L)'
;MAESARSRRRTREWTSPLKRIGILEVTGPSMAPTLEHGDQLLVRYGAPVRPGHVVVLRHPFQQDLLVVKRAAERRPGGWWVLGDNPYNETGDSTDYGAVPDELVLATGVARWRPRPRPEHAADDQRSLRAWLSWASSALRPLRTDVSASRRLRAR
;
A
#
# COMPACT_ATOMS: atom_id res chain seq x y z
N MET A 1 -53.33 -0.42 11.01
CA MET A 1 -53.06 0.92 11.59
C MET A 1 -51.97 0.73 12.65
N ALA A 2 -50.79 1.32 12.64
CA ALA A 2 -49.98 2.03 11.66
C ALA A 2 -48.53 1.85 12.15
N GLU A 3 -47.77 0.94 11.53
CA GLU A 3 -46.38 0.64 11.90
C GLU A 3 -45.54 0.66 10.62
N SER A 4 -45.19 1.85 10.16
CA SER A 4 -44.27 2.07 9.03
C SER A 4 -43.93 3.56 8.89
N ALA A 5 -42.94 4.05 9.65
CA ALA A 5 -42.31 5.34 9.38
C ALA A 5 -40.96 5.56 10.12
N ARG A 6 -40.17 4.52 10.38
CA ARG A 6 -38.82 4.67 10.96
C ARG A 6 -37.72 4.12 10.07
N SER A 7 -37.75 4.53 8.81
CA SER A 7 -36.68 4.33 7.84
C SER A 7 -36.43 5.66 7.14
N ARG A 8 -35.15 6.05 7.01
CA ARG A 8 -34.58 7.27 6.39
C ARG A 8 -34.30 8.42 7.35
N ARG A 9 -33.03 8.52 7.78
CA ARG A 9 -32.24 9.70 8.24
C ARG A 9 -31.18 9.15 9.21
N ARG A 10 -29.93 8.91 8.84
CA ARG A 10 -28.93 9.83 8.26
C ARG A 10 -27.81 9.01 7.61
N THR A 11 -27.86 8.81 6.31
CA THR A 11 -26.71 8.45 5.48
C THR A 11 -26.17 9.74 4.86
N ARG A 12 -25.38 10.50 5.62
CA ARG A 12 -24.64 11.69 5.14
C ARG A 12 -23.81 12.22 6.30
N GLU A 13 -22.56 11.79 6.37
CA GLU A 13 -21.43 12.55 6.90
C GLU A 13 -20.16 11.74 6.61
N TRP A 14 -19.00 12.41 6.59
CA TRP A 14 -17.67 11.90 6.19
C TRP A 14 -17.32 12.02 4.68
N THR A 15 -17.76 13.09 4.02
CA THR A 15 -17.13 13.63 2.81
C THR A 15 -15.97 14.56 3.18
N SER A 16 -14.86 13.99 3.61
CA SER A 16 -13.58 14.71 3.57
C SER A 16 -12.51 13.79 2.98
N PRO A 17 -12.03 14.06 1.75
CA PRO A 17 -11.06 13.19 1.08
C PRO A 17 -9.72 13.09 1.86
N LEU A 18 -9.40 14.07 2.69
CA LEU A 18 -8.18 14.12 3.49
C LEU A 18 -8.21 13.23 4.75
N LYS A 19 -9.39 12.87 5.28
CA LYS A 19 -9.50 11.92 6.42
C LYS A 19 -9.17 10.47 6.05
N ARG A 20 -8.85 10.21 4.78
CA ARG A 20 -8.61 8.87 4.23
C ARG A 20 -7.18 8.68 3.74
N ILE A 21 -6.25 9.58 4.05
CA ILE A 21 -4.85 9.46 3.64
C ILE A 21 -3.97 9.23 4.87
N GLY A 22 -2.99 8.34 4.75
CA GLY A 22 -1.99 8.07 5.78
C GLY A 22 -0.60 7.87 5.20
N ILE A 23 0.40 7.85 6.08
CA ILE A 23 1.78 7.50 5.74
C ILE A 23 2.16 6.31 6.60
N LEU A 24 2.75 5.29 5.98
CA LEU A 24 3.28 4.10 6.66
C LEU A 24 4.75 3.92 6.29
N GLU A 25 5.57 3.51 7.24
CA GLU A 25 6.94 3.06 6.94
C GLU A 25 6.93 1.61 6.48
N VAL A 26 7.70 1.30 5.44
CA VAL A 26 7.84 -0.05 4.91
C VAL A 26 8.90 -0.80 5.70
N THR A 27 8.50 -1.92 6.31
CA THR A 27 9.39 -2.81 7.04
C THR A 27 9.60 -4.12 6.31
N GLY A 28 10.85 -4.57 6.23
CA GLY A 28 11.22 -5.83 5.61
C GLY A 28 11.28 -5.81 4.07
N PRO A 29 11.74 -6.90 3.45
CA PRO A 29 12.14 -6.90 2.05
C PRO A 29 11.05 -7.40 1.08
N SER A 30 9.86 -7.77 1.55
CA SER A 30 8.90 -8.53 0.71
C SER A 30 8.36 -7.80 -0.52
N MET A 31 8.49 -6.46 -0.55
CA MET A 31 8.06 -5.61 -1.65
C MET A 31 9.22 -5.06 -2.49
N ALA A 32 10.46 -5.45 -2.21
CA ALA A 32 11.61 -5.05 -3.02
C ALA A 32 11.50 -5.67 -4.43
N PRO A 33 11.86 -4.95 -5.52
CA PRO A 33 12.47 -3.62 -5.55
C PRO A 33 11.45 -2.45 -5.62
N THR A 34 10.14 -2.72 -5.54
CA THR A 34 9.11 -1.68 -5.60
C THR A 34 9.18 -0.77 -4.38
N LEU A 35 9.22 -1.37 -3.19
CA LEU A 35 9.36 -0.71 -1.91
C LEU A 35 10.52 -1.35 -1.16
N GLU A 36 11.48 -0.52 -0.75
CA GLU A 36 12.59 -0.93 0.10
C GLU A 36 12.23 -0.71 1.56
N HIS A 37 12.97 -1.37 2.44
CA HIS A 37 12.90 -1.08 3.87
C HIS A 37 13.23 0.40 4.15
N GLY A 38 12.42 1.04 4.99
CA GLY A 38 12.55 2.46 5.35
C GLY A 38 11.89 3.41 4.35
N ASP A 39 11.33 2.92 3.24
CA ASP A 39 10.51 3.75 2.36
C ASP A 39 9.22 4.17 3.09
N GLN A 40 8.80 5.42 2.88
CA GLN A 40 7.49 5.91 3.34
C GLN A 40 6.44 5.73 2.24
N LEU A 41 5.36 5.05 2.57
CA LEU A 41 4.25 4.75 1.68
C LEU A 41 3.07 5.67 1.99
N LEU A 42 2.71 6.52 1.04
CA LEU A 42 1.47 7.28 1.06
C LEU A 42 0.31 6.35 0.68
N VAL A 43 -0.67 6.22 1.56
CA VAL A 43 -1.80 5.29 1.39
C VAL A 43 -3.13 6.02 1.40
N ARG A 44 -4.13 5.42 0.75
CA ARG A 44 -5.52 5.87 0.77
C ARG A 44 -6.44 4.78 1.31
N TYR A 45 -7.06 5.03 2.45
CA TYR A 45 -8.01 4.15 3.12
C TYR A 45 -9.37 4.13 2.41
N GLY A 46 -10.00 2.95 2.39
CA GLY A 46 -11.32 2.75 1.78
C GLY A 46 -11.38 2.98 0.27
N ALA A 47 -10.23 2.97 -0.40
CA ALA A 47 -10.12 3.10 -1.83
C ALA A 47 -10.42 1.77 -2.54
N PRO A 48 -11.07 1.77 -3.72
CA PRO A 48 -11.25 0.55 -4.50
C PRO A 48 -9.90 -0.08 -4.87
N VAL A 49 -9.78 -1.39 -4.63
CA VAL A 49 -8.60 -2.18 -4.98
C VAL A 49 -8.75 -2.71 -6.42
N ARG A 50 -7.64 -2.72 -7.16
CA ARG A 50 -7.56 -3.25 -8.52
C ARG A 50 -6.32 -4.14 -8.64
N PRO A 51 -6.31 -5.12 -9.56
CA PRO A 51 -5.09 -5.85 -9.87
C PRO A 51 -3.92 -4.90 -10.16
N GLY A 52 -2.77 -5.20 -9.57
CA GLY A 52 -1.56 -4.37 -9.63
C GLY A 52 -1.45 -3.31 -8.54
N HIS A 53 -2.49 -3.03 -7.74
CA HIS A 53 -2.34 -2.10 -6.61
C HIS A 53 -1.41 -2.68 -5.54
N VAL A 54 -0.56 -1.81 -4.99
CA VAL A 54 0.05 -2.07 -3.68
C VAL A 54 -1.02 -1.82 -2.62
N VAL A 55 -1.20 -2.75 -1.70
CA VAL A 55 -2.22 -2.70 -0.66
C VAL A 55 -1.61 -2.92 0.72
N VAL A 56 -2.22 -2.31 1.72
CA VAL A 56 -1.96 -2.57 3.13
C VAL A 56 -3.09 -3.43 3.65
N LEU A 57 -2.74 -4.54 4.30
CA LEU A 57 -3.71 -5.47 4.85
C LEU A 57 -3.32 -5.93 6.25
N ARG A 58 -4.30 -6.34 7.05
CA ARG A 58 -4.08 -7.10 8.28
C ARG A 58 -3.78 -8.55 7.93
N HIS A 59 -2.74 -9.10 8.53
CA HIS A 59 -2.37 -10.48 8.28
C HIS A 59 -3.50 -11.42 8.75
N PRO A 60 -3.98 -12.37 7.91
CA PRO A 60 -5.16 -13.20 8.23
C PRO A 60 -5.06 -13.97 9.56
N PHE A 61 -3.86 -14.46 9.88
CA PHE A 61 -3.60 -15.21 11.12
C PHE A 61 -2.95 -14.40 12.25
N GLN A 62 -2.59 -13.14 12.00
CA GLN A 62 -1.89 -12.27 12.96
C GLN A 62 -2.48 -10.87 12.86
N GLN A 63 -3.65 -10.65 13.44
CA GLN A 63 -4.49 -9.47 13.15
C GLN A 63 -3.87 -8.13 13.59
N ASP A 64 -2.90 -8.15 14.49
CA ASP A 64 -2.13 -6.98 14.93
C ASP A 64 -0.97 -6.63 13.97
N LEU A 65 -0.66 -7.53 13.02
CA LEU A 65 0.40 -7.33 12.03
C LEU A 65 -0.18 -6.74 10.74
N LEU A 66 0.30 -5.55 10.37
CA LEU A 66 0.05 -4.97 9.06
C LEU A 66 1.15 -5.37 8.09
N VAL A 67 0.75 -5.81 6.89
CA VAL A 67 1.68 -6.16 5.81
C VAL A 67 1.33 -5.40 4.55
N VAL A 68 2.35 -5.11 3.75
CA VAL A 68 2.22 -4.47 2.44
C VAL A 68 2.46 -5.54 1.37
N LYS A 69 1.52 -5.68 0.44
CA LYS A 69 1.59 -6.66 -0.66
C LYS A 69 1.05 -6.07 -1.96
N ARG A 70 1.26 -6.74 -3.08
CA ARG A 70 0.61 -6.41 -4.36
C ARG A 70 -0.62 -7.26 -4.56
N ALA A 71 -1.77 -6.62 -4.81
CA ALA A 71 -2.99 -7.30 -5.24
C ALA A 71 -2.79 -7.86 -6.65
N ALA A 72 -2.59 -9.17 -6.78
CA ALA A 72 -2.33 -9.81 -8.07
C ALA A 72 -3.63 -10.01 -8.85
N GLU A 73 -4.66 -10.54 -8.19
CA GLU A 73 -5.97 -10.77 -8.78
C GLU A 73 -7.09 -10.96 -7.74
N ARG A 74 -8.33 -10.96 -8.23
CA ARG A 74 -9.51 -11.25 -7.43
C ARG A 74 -9.82 -12.75 -7.52
N ARG A 75 -10.04 -13.39 -6.37
CA ARG A 75 -10.44 -14.81 -6.27
C ARG A 75 -11.71 -14.95 -5.40
N PRO A 76 -12.38 -16.11 -5.41
CA PRO A 76 -13.39 -16.40 -4.40
C PRO A 76 -12.80 -16.22 -3.00
N GLY A 77 -13.52 -15.50 -2.12
CA GLY A 77 -13.05 -15.20 -0.77
C GLY A 77 -12.20 -13.93 -0.63
N GLY A 78 -11.79 -13.27 -1.72
CA GLY A 78 -11.16 -11.94 -1.64
C GLY A 78 -10.02 -11.71 -2.62
N TRP A 79 -8.96 -11.04 -2.15
CA TRP A 79 -7.79 -10.70 -2.95
C TRP A 79 -6.67 -11.73 -2.82
N TRP A 80 -6.17 -12.21 -3.95
CA TRP A 80 -4.89 -12.90 -4.00
C TRP A 80 -3.77 -11.86 -4.01
N VAL A 81 -2.94 -11.87 -2.98
CA VAL A 81 -1.88 -10.87 -2.77
C VAL A 81 -0.52 -11.53 -2.73
N LEU A 82 0.46 -10.90 -3.37
CA LEU A 82 1.81 -11.46 -3.51
C LEU A 82 2.86 -10.42 -3.14
N GLY A 83 4.01 -10.89 -2.64
CA GLY A 83 5.21 -10.06 -2.54
C GLY A 83 5.79 -9.76 -3.93
N ASP A 84 6.41 -8.58 -4.09
CA ASP A 84 7.16 -8.27 -5.32
C ASP A 84 8.57 -8.87 -5.30
N ASN A 85 9.09 -9.20 -4.12
CA ASN A 85 10.43 -9.75 -3.97
C ASN A 85 10.43 -11.25 -4.31
N PRO A 86 11.14 -11.66 -5.39
CA PRO A 86 11.16 -13.05 -5.81
C PRO A 86 11.88 -13.99 -4.83
N TYR A 87 12.71 -13.43 -3.94
CA TYR A 87 13.47 -14.16 -2.91
C TYR A 87 12.75 -14.21 -1.56
N ASN A 88 11.59 -13.56 -1.44
CA ASN A 88 10.76 -13.63 -0.24
C ASN A 88 9.76 -14.77 -0.41
N GLU A 89 10.03 -15.92 0.22
CA GLU A 89 9.28 -17.16 0.01
C GLU A 89 7.96 -17.23 0.79
N THR A 90 7.78 -16.42 1.85
CA THR A 90 6.65 -16.53 2.78
C THR A 90 5.96 -15.21 3.10
N GLY A 91 4.79 -15.30 3.73
CA GLY A 91 3.99 -14.18 4.21
C GLY A 91 3.12 -13.55 3.14
N ASP A 92 2.72 -14.30 2.11
CA ASP A 92 1.73 -13.88 1.13
C ASP A 92 0.63 -14.95 0.89
N SER A 93 -0.21 -14.74 -0.13
CA SER A 93 -1.33 -15.63 -0.38
C SER A 93 -0.95 -17.08 -0.69
N THR A 94 0.30 -17.40 -1.03
CA THR A 94 0.73 -18.81 -1.15
C THR A 94 0.60 -19.57 0.17
N ASP A 95 0.72 -18.86 1.30
CA ASP A 95 0.71 -19.46 2.63
C ASP A 95 -0.67 -19.43 3.28
N TYR A 96 -1.39 -18.32 3.11
CA TYR A 96 -2.67 -18.09 3.80
C TYR A 96 -3.89 -17.99 2.88
N GLY A 97 -3.72 -18.12 1.57
CA GLY A 97 -4.80 -18.07 0.60
C GLY A 97 -5.31 -16.65 0.30
N ALA A 98 -6.52 -16.56 -0.22
CA ALA A 98 -7.15 -15.27 -0.56
C ALA A 98 -7.46 -14.47 0.71
N VAL A 99 -7.13 -13.17 0.69
CA VAL A 99 -7.37 -12.25 1.80
C VAL A 99 -8.74 -11.60 1.66
N PRO A 100 -9.64 -11.75 2.65
CA PRO A 100 -10.95 -11.09 2.65
C PRO A 100 -10.86 -9.57 2.51
N ASP A 101 -11.87 -8.96 1.88
CA ASP A 101 -11.88 -7.51 1.59
C ASP A 101 -11.75 -6.66 2.86
N GLU A 102 -12.35 -7.10 3.96
CA GLU A 102 -12.34 -6.43 5.26
C GLU A 102 -10.94 -6.35 5.88
N LEU A 103 -10.02 -7.25 5.49
CA LEU A 103 -8.64 -7.20 5.95
C LEU A 103 -7.79 -6.27 5.09
N VAL A 104 -8.27 -5.84 3.91
CA VAL A 104 -7.56 -4.90 3.03
C VAL A 104 -7.94 -3.47 3.40
N LEU A 105 -7.02 -2.77 4.07
CA LEU A 105 -7.30 -1.49 4.72
C LEU A 105 -7.14 -0.30 3.77
N ALA A 106 -6.09 -0.32 2.94
CA ALA A 106 -5.70 0.84 2.14
C ALA A 106 -4.96 0.46 0.86
N THR A 107 -4.98 1.37 -0.12
CA THR A 107 -4.18 1.28 -1.34
C THR A 107 -2.99 2.24 -1.29
N GLY A 108 -1.79 1.78 -1.62
CA GLY A 108 -0.62 2.62 -1.83
C GLY A 108 -0.78 3.51 -3.06
N VAL A 109 -0.45 4.79 -2.89
CA VAL A 109 -0.59 5.84 -3.92
C VAL A 109 0.79 6.26 -4.43
N ALA A 110 1.71 6.51 -3.51
CA ALA A 110 3.05 6.96 -3.82
C ALA A 110 4.03 6.50 -2.75
N ARG A 111 5.29 6.39 -3.15
CA ARG A 111 6.41 6.09 -2.27
C ARG A 111 7.30 7.31 -2.17
N TRP A 112 7.82 7.56 -0.97
CA TRP A 112 8.82 8.57 -0.64
C TRP A 112 10.02 7.89 0.01
N ARG A 113 11.23 8.13 -0.50
CA ARG A 113 12.48 7.64 0.12
C ARG A 113 13.14 8.74 0.94
N PRO A 114 13.17 8.69 2.28
CA PRO A 114 13.88 9.69 3.08
C PRO A 114 15.37 9.75 2.71
N ARG A 115 15.99 10.94 2.74
CA ARG A 115 17.46 11.02 2.58
C ARG A 115 18.13 10.38 3.80
N PRO A 116 19.22 9.62 3.61
CA PRO A 116 20.17 9.40 4.69
C PRO A 116 20.63 10.77 5.18
N ARG A 117 20.55 11.02 6.50
CA ARG A 117 21.13 12.22 7.08
C ARG A 117 22.65 12.13 6.89
N PRO A 118 23.31 13.10 6.25
CA PRO A 118 24.76 13.06 6.12
C PRO A 118 25.37 13.10 7.52
N GLU A 119 26.21 12.12 7.83
CA GLU A 119 26.90 11.97 9.10
C GLU A 119 27.93 13.09 9.37
N HIS A 120 28.28 13.84 8.33
CA HIS A 120 29.21 14.98 8.38
C HIS A 120 28.59 16.21 7.71
N ALA A 121 27.71 16.91 8.43
CA ALA A 121 26.98 18.09 7.96
C ALA A 121 27.82 19.40 8.00
N ALA A 122 29.10 19.32 7.60
CA ALA A 122 29.99 20.49 7.58
C ALA A 122 30.07 21.20 6.22
N ASP A 123 29.42 20.69 5.17
CA ASP A 123 29.55 21.23 3.80
C ASP A 123 28.21 21.46 3.11
N ASP A 124 27.22 21.94 3.87
CA ASP A 124 25.83 22.15 3.41
C ASP A 124 25.64 23.48 2.67
N GLN A 125 26.37 23.65 1.56
CA GLN A 125 26.10 24.70 0.57
C GLN A 125 25.48 24.11 -0.71
N ARG A 126 24.18 23.82 -0.58
CA ARG A 126 23.11 24.16 -1.54
C ARG A 126 23.38 23.93 -3.04
N SER A 127 23.10 22.72 -3.48
CA SER A 127 22.61 22.48 -4.84
C SER A 127 21.13 22.15 -4.78
N LEU A 128 20.27 23.17 -4.97
CA LEU A 128 18.82 22.96 -5.16
C LEU A 128 18.55 21.91 -6.24
N ARG A 129 19.42 21.79 -7.24
CA ARG A 129 19.37 20.76 -8.27
C ARG A 129 19.61 19.35 -7.72
N ALA A 130 20.58 19.16 -6.83
CA ALA A 130 20.79 17.89 -6.16
C ALA A 130 19.61 17.53 -5.26
N TRP A 131 19.02 18.52 -4.57
CA TRP A 131 17.80 18.34 -3.81
C TRP A 131 16.61 17.95 -4.70
N LEU A 132 16.40 18.64 -5.82
CA LEU A 132 15.33 18.33 -6.78
C LEU A 132 15.53 16.99 -7.49
N SER A 133 16.76 16.60 -7.85
CA SER A 133 17.05 15.31 -8.50
C SER A 133 16.87 14.12 -7.54
N TRP A 134 17.19 14.30 -6.26
CA TRP A 134 16.80 13.33 -5.24
C TRP A 134 15.30 13.33 -5.03
N ALA A 135 14.65 14.48 -4.85
CA ALA A 135 13.21 14.54 -4.58
C ALA A 135 12.40 13.88 -5.71
N SER A 136 12.82 14.04 -6.96
CA SER A 136 12.20 13.41 -8.12
C SER A 136 12.44 11.90 -8.23
N SER A 137 13.56 11.39 -7.70
CA SER A 137 13.83 9.94 -7.63
C SER A 137 13.27 9.29 -6.35
N ALA A 138 13.09 10.08 -5.30
CA ALA A 138 12.52 9.68 -4.02
C ALA A 138 11.01 9.55 -4.07
N LEU A 139 10.32 10.47 -4.77
CA LEU A 139 8.88 10.41 -5.03
C LEU A 139 8.58 9.56 -6.26
N ARG A 140 8.08 8.34 -6.04
CA ARG A 140 7.60 7.50 -7.13
C ARG A 140 6.11 7.20 -6.96
N PRO A 141 5.24 7.60 -7.90
CA PRO A 141 3.85 7.17 -7.88
C PRO A 141 3.78 5.65 -8.08
N LEU A 142 2.98 4.96 -7.27
CA LEU A 142 2.74 3.53 -7.40
C LEU A 142 1.63 3.34 -8.43
N ARG A 143 1.99 3.51 -9.71
CA ARG A 143 1.07 3.24 -10.80
C ARG A 143 0.67 1.77 -10.79
N THR A 144 -0.59 1.50 -11.14
CA THR A 144 -1.09 0.16 -11.45
C THR A 144 -0.30 -0.40 -12.63
N ASP A 145 0.79 -1.12 -12.35
CA ASP A 145 1.47 -1.84 -13.41
C ASP A 145 0.73 -3.15 -13.66
N VAL A 146 -0.12 -3.15 -14.69
CA VAL A 146 -0.85 -4.34 -15.13
C VAL A 146 0.15 -5.46 -15.50
N SER A 147 1.36 -5.11 -15.94
CA SER A 147 2.42 -6.07 -16.29
C SER A 147 2.98 -6.79 -15.07
N ALA A 148 3.11 -6.10 -13.93
CA ALA A 148 3.51 -6.72 -12.67
C ALA A 148 2.48 -7.78 -12.23
N SER A 149 1.18 -7.51 -12.42
CA SER A 149 0.12 -8.48 -12.11
C SER A 149 0.14 -9.74 -12.99
N ARG A 150 0.64 -9.65 -14.23
CA ARG A 150 0.77 -10.83 -15.13
C ARG A 150 1.94 -11.71 -14.72
N ARG A 151 3.08 -11.12 -14.36
CA ARG A 151 4.27 -11.87 -13.91
C ARG A 151 4.00 -12.65 -12.63
N LEU A 152 3.21 -12.08 -11.74
CA LEU A 152 2.81 -12.71 -10.48
C LEU A 152 1.78 -13.83 -10.64
N ARG A 153 0.99 -13.84 -11.74
CA ARG A 153 0.05 -14.93 -12.04
C ARG A 153 0.68 -16.15 -12.69
N ALA A 154 1.88 -16.03 -13.23
CA ALA A 154 2.59 -17.11 -13.91
C ALA A 154 3.42 -17.98 -12.94
N ARG A 155 3.20 -17.84 -11.63
CA ARG A 155 3.89 -18.58 -10.55
C ARG A 155 2.91 -19.52 -9.86
#